data_AF-G3MSM5-F1
#
_entry.id   AF-G3MSM5-F1
#
_cell.length_a   1.000
_cell.length_b   1.000
_cell.length_c   1.000
_cell.angle_alpha   90.00
_cell.angle_beta   90.00
_cell.angle_gamma   90.00
#
_symmetry.space_group_name_H-M   'P 1'
#
loop_
_entity.id
_entity.type
_entity.pdbx_description
1 polymer ?
#
loop_
_entity_poly.entity_id
_entity_poly.type
_entity_poly.pdbx_seq_one_letter_code
_entity_poly.pdbx_strand_id
1 'polypeptide(L)'
;MYRLFPQAVALLKDAIALMDVDNDGTLDCLTATRTQYDPDGWSATYMWNVVGSNGERFQVPLYFTPADTPDDFTLTTPIKPGQSFVGHMYYSDQESCVIIDMPLVGYQCALWITKERRDSVPQECFSQYAKICGNGTNIQVKETCKDVERKDHFDFASQA
;
A
#
# COMPACT_ATOMS: atom_id res chain seq x y z
N MET A 1 10.82 -16.32 -17.53
CA MET A 1 10.71 -16.25 -16.06
C MET A 1 10.19 -14.86 -15.75
N TYR A 2 8.93 -14.75 -15.33
CA TYR A 2 8.32 -13.47 -14.98
C TYR A 2 8.92 -13.00 -13.64
N ARG A 3 9.11 -11.69 -13.48
CA ARG A 3 9.60 -11.08 -12.22
C ARG A 3 8.50 -10.17 -11.71
N LEU A 4 7.86 -10.55 -10.61
CA LEU A 4 6.69 -9.85 -10.10
C LEU A 4 7.08 -8.49 -9.52
N PHE A 5 8.22 -8.41 -8.82
CA PHE A 5 8.66 -7.16 -8.19
C PHE A 5 8.82 -5.99 -9.16
N PRO A 6 9.64 -6.10 -10.22
CA PRO A 6 9.77 -5.05 -11.24
C PRO A 6 8.44 -4.61 -11.86
N GLN A 7 7.55 -5.56 -12.13
CA GLN A 7 6.25 -5.29 -12.76
C GLN A 7 5.30 -4.56 -11.82
N ALA A 8 5.23 -5.00 -10.57
CA ALA A 8 4.38 -4.40 -9.56
C ALA A 8 4.81 -2.97 -9.23
N VAL A 9 6.12 -2.71 -9.07
CA VAL A 9 6.59 -1.34 -8.82
C VAL A 9 6.34 -0.45 -10.03
N ALA A 10 6.40 -0.97 -11.26
CA ALA A 10 6.08 -0.23 -12.48
C ALA A 10 4.58 0.13 -12.55
N LEU A 11 3.73 -0.84 -12.21
CA LEU A 11 2.27 -0.76 -12.26
C LEU A 11 1.68 0.15 -11.18
N LEU A 12 2.09 -0.04 -9.93
CA LEU A 12 1.53 0.65 -8.78
C LEU A 12 2.08 2.07 -8.65
N LYS A 13 1.61 3.01 -9.47
CA LYS A 13 1.92 4.44 -9.27
C LYS A 13 1.11 5.02 -8.12
N ASP A 14 -0.20 4.83 -8.15
CA ASP A 14 -1.13 5.20 -7.08
C ASP A 14 -1.94 3.96 -6.75
N ALA A 15 -1.84 3.51 -5.50
CA ALA A 15 -2.33 2.21 -5.08
C ALA A 15 -3.20 2.32 -3.82
N ILE A 16 -4.14 1.39 -3.72
CA ILE A 16 -5.04 1.23 -2.57
C ILE A 16 -4.83 -0.19 -2.04
N ALA A 17 -4.55 -0.32 -0.75
CA ALA A 17 -4.63 -1.62 -0.09
C ALA A 17 -6.11 -1.90 0.23
N LEU A 18 -6.67 -2.97 -0.34
CA LEU A 18 -8.08 -3.32 -0.19
C LEU A 18 -8.33 -4.32 0.92
N MET A 19 -7.46 -5.31 1.05
CA MET A 19 -7.63 -6.43 1.97
C MET A 19 -6.37 -6.63 2.79
N ASP A 20 -6.52 -7.00 4.05
CA ASP A 20 -5.46 -7.51 4.93
C ASP A 20 -5.89 -8.81 5.65
N VAL A 21 -4.95 -9.41 6.38
CA VAL A 21 -5.13 -10.70 7.06
C VAL A 21 -5.80 -10.57 8.42
N ASP A 22 -5.74 -9.40 9.03
CA ASP A 22 -6.30 -9.11 10.35
C ASP A 22 -6.95 -7.73 10.40
N ASN A 23 -8.22 -7.68 10.83
CA ASN A 23 -8.93 -6.41 11.04
C ASN A 23 -8.51 -5.75 12.36
N ASP A 24 -7.21 -5.57 12.55
CA ASP A 24 -6.64 -4.94 13.75
C ASP A 24 -6.68 -3.40 13.69
N GLY A 25 -7.04 -2.86 12.53
CA GLY A 25 -7.18 -1.43 12.25
C GLY A 25 -5.85 -0.71 11.94
N THR A 26 -4.72 -1.44 11.90
CA THR A 26 -3.39 -0.86 11.68
C THR A 26 -3.23 -0.35 10.24
N LEU A 27 -3.88 -0.99 9.27
CA LEU A 27 -3.79 -0.66 7.84
C LEU A 27 -5.07 -0.02 7.28
N ASP A 28 -5.99 0.43 8.15
CA ASP A 28 -7.23 1.04 7.71
C ASP A 28 -6.97 2.23 6.78
N CYS A 29 -7.70 2.23 5.66
CA CYS A 29 -7.66 3.28 4.65
C CYS A 29 -6.28 3.50 4.01
N LEU A 30 -5.41 2.49 4.08
CA LEU A 30 -4.06 2.56 3.54
C LEU A 30 -4.07 2.79 2.02
N THR A 31 -3.37 3.84 1.61
CA THR A 31 -3.06 4.12 0.21
C THR A 31 -1.57 4.37 0.06
N ALA A 32 -1.04 4.17 -1.14
CA ALA A 32 0.35 4.42 -1.45
C ALA A 32 0.46 5.24 -2.74
N THR A 33 1.31 6.26 -2.73
CA THR A 33 1.69 7.01 -3.94
C THR A 33 3.19 6.87 -4.16
N ARG A 34 3.57 6.42 -5.35
CA ARG A 34 4.97 6.32 -5.78
C ARG A 34 5.50 7.71 -6.08
N THR A 35 6.44 8.18 -5.27
CA THR A 35 7.04 9.52 -5.39
C THR A 35 8.33 9.51 -6.20
N GLN A 36 9.03 8.38 -6.26
CA GLN A 36 10.24 8.18 -7.07
C GLN A 36 10.25 6.77 -7.65
N TYR A 37 10.82 6.63 -8.83
CA TYR A 37 10.94 5.35 -9.53
C TYR A 37 12.21 5.32 -10.38
N ASP A 38 13.01 4.28 -10.19
CA ASP A 38 14.16 3.93 -11.02
C ASP A 38 13.82 2.65 -11.81
N PRO A 39 13.55 2.75 -13.11
CA PRO A 39 13.23 1.59 -13.94
C PRO A 39 14.43 0.69 -14.20
N ASP A 40 15.67 1.19 -14.15
CA ASP A 40 16.84 0.35 -14.43
C ASP A 40 17.26 -0.45 -13.18
N GLY A 41 17.15 0.18 -12.00
CA GLY A 41 17.39 -0.46 -10.70
C GLY A 41 16.17 -1.17 -10.10
N TRP A 42 15.00 -1.08 -10.75
CA TRP A 42 13.71 -1.59 -10.25
C TRP A 42 13.39 -1.14 -8.82
N SER A 43 13.77 0.09 -8.47
CA SER A 43 13.56 0.64 -7.13
C SER A 43 12.50 1.73 -7.14
N ALA A 44 11.82 1.92 -6.02
CA ALA A 44 10.75 2.90 -5.89
C ALA A 44 10.67 3.45 -4.48
N THR A 45 10.35 4.74 -4.37
CA THR A 45 9.92 5.35 -3.11
C THR A 45 8.41 5.47 -3.12
N TYR A 46 7.77 4.95 -2.08
CA TYR A 46 6.35 5.08 -1.85
C TYR A 46 6.09 5.97 -0.63
N MET A 47 5.07 6.81 -0.73
CA MET A 47 4.48 7.47 0.43
C MET A 47 3.21 6.72 0.79
N TRP A 48 3.22 6.04 1.93
CA TRP A 48 2.01 5.49 2.52
C TRP A 48 1.21 6.58 3.21
N ASN A 49 -0.08 6.64 2.94
CA ASN A 49 -1.02 7.45 3.70
C ASN A 49 -1.90 6.49 4.50
N VAL A 50 -1.78 6.56 5.82
CA VAL A 50 -2.53 5.74 6.78
C VAL A 50 -3.42 6.65 7.62
N VAL A 51 -4.54 6.12 8.08
CA VAL A 51 -5.45 6.78 9.02
C VAL A 51 -5.33 6.08 10.37
N GLY A 52 -4.92 6.80 11.40
CA GLY A 52 -4.90 6.26 12.76
C GLY A 52 -6.31 6.12 13.33
N SER A 53 -6.43 5.38 14.44
CA SER A 53 -7.71 5.13 15.12
C SER A 53 -8.44 6.38 15.62
N ASN A 54 -7.72 7.50 15.78
CA ASN A 54 -8.27 8.81 16.13
C ASN A 54 -8.68 9.66 14.90
N GLY A 55 -8.54 9.13 13.68
CA GLY A 55 -8.78 9.84 12.42
C GLY A 55 -7.61 10.70 11.93
N GLU A 56 -6.49 10.73 12.67
CA GLU A 56 -5.28 11.44 12.25
C GLU A 56 -4.64 10.76 11.05
N ARG A 57 -4.09 11.55 10.12
CA ARG A 57 -3.44 11.04 8.92
C ARG A 57 -1.93 11.11 9.04
N PHE A 58 -1.28 9.98 8.81
CA PHE A 58 0.17 9.88 8.81
C PHE A 58 0.69 9.55 7.43
N GLN A 59 1.84 10.13 7.11
CA GLN A 59 2.59 9.84 5.90
C GLN A 59 3.87 9.10 6.26
N VAL A 60 4.03 7.90 5.71
CA VAL A 60 5.20 7.05 5.99
C VAL A 60 5.95 6.81 4.67
N PRO A 61 7.16 7.38 4.51
CA PRO A 61 7.97 7.09 3.35
C PRO A 61 8.58 5.70 3.47
N LEU A 62 8.46 4.91 2.41
CA LEU A 62 8.96 3.56 2.27
C LEU A 62 9.85 3.48 1.03
N TYR A 63 11.03 2.88 1.18
CA TYR A 63 11.99 2.70 0.10
C TYR A 63 12.07 1.22 -0.26
N PHE A 64 11.71 0.90 -1.50
CA PHE A 64 11.67 -0.45 -2.05
C PHE A 64 12.84 -0.64 -3.00
N THR A 65 13.60 -1.72 -2.82
CA THR A 65 14.68 -2.15 -3.71
C THR A 65 14.60 -3.65 -3.96
N PRO A 66 15.14 -4.19 -5.07
CA PRO A 66 15.22 -5.63 -5.27
C PRO A 66 15.93 -6.34 -4.11
N ALA A 67 15.53 -7.58 -3.85
CA ALA A 67 16.25 -8.48 -2.95
C ALA A 67 16.83 -9.69 -3.72
N ASP A 68 17.20 -10.75 -3.00
CA ASP A 68 17.96 -11.88 -3.56
C ASP A 68 17.17 -12.71 -4.58
N THR A 69 15.83 -12.72 -4.48
CA THR A 69 14.97 -13.42 -5.44
C THR A 69 14.14 -12.43 -6.27
N PRO A 70 13.68 -12.82 -7.48
CA PRO A 70 13.01 -11.90 -8.40
C PRO A 70 11.68 -11.32 -7.91
N ASP A 71 11.06 -11.95 -6.92
CA ASP A 71 9.76 -11.57 -6.36
C ASP A 71 9.88 -11.00 -4.93
N ASP A 72 11.08 -11.05 -4.36
CA ASP A 72 11.40 -10.42 -3.07
C ASP A 72 11.87 -8.98 -3.27
N PHE A 73 11.62 -8.17 -2.24
CA PHE A 73 12.13 -6.82 -2.16
C PHE A 73 12.58 -6.48 -0.75
N THR A 74 13.58 -5.61 -0.66
CA THR A 74 13.95 -4.98 0.59
C THR A 74 13.16 -3.70 0.76
N LEU A 75 12.64 -3.52 1.97
CA LEU A 75 11.91 -2.37 2.43
C LEU A 75 12.67 -1.69 3.57
N THR A 76 12.89 -0.39 3.46
CA THR A 76 13.43 0.45 4.55
C THR A 76 12.57 1.70 4.75
N THR A 77 12.64 2.29 5.94
CA THR A 77 11.85 3.47 6.29
C THR A 77 12.50 4.26 7.44
N PRO A 78 12.40 5.60 7.47
CA PRO A 78 12.97 6.40 8.56
C PRO A 78 12.29 6.18 9.92
N ILE A 79 11.06 5.62 9.96
CA ILE A 79 10.37 5.34 11.24
C ILE A 79 10.97 4.14 11.99
N LYS A 80 11.77 3.30 11.32
CA LYS A 80 12.50 2.17 11.91
C LYS A 80 13.97 2.21 11.45
N PRO A 81 14.74 3.21 11.90
CA PRO A 81 16.09 3.46 11.39
C PRO A 81 17.01 2.27 11.66
N GLY A 82 17.83 1.91 10.66
CA GLY A 82 18.76 0.78 10.75
C GLY A 82 18.13 -0.61 10.60
N GLN A 83 16.80 -0.70 10.40
CA GLN A 83 16.12 -1.96 10.12
C GLN A 83 15.79 -2.07 8.64
N SER A 84 15.95 -3.29 8.10
CA SER A 84 15.53 -3.66 6.75
C SER A 84 14.57 -4.84 6.84
N PHE A 85 13.53 -4.79 6.04
CA PHE A 85 12.48 -5.80 5.98
C PHE A 85 12.52 -6.45 4.60
N VAL A 86 12.38 -7.77 4.52
CA VAL A 86 12.24 -8.46 3.24
C VAL A 86 10.77 -8.78 3.05
N GLY A 87 10.14 -8.15 2.06
CA GLY A 87 8.79 -8.48 1.63
C GLY A 87 8.79 -9.37 0.41
N HIS A 88 7.64 -9.95 0.10
CA HIS A 88 7.47 -10.88 -1.01
C HIS A 88 6.22 -10.55 -1.83
N MET A 89 6.31 -10.68 -3.14
CA MET A 89 5.16 -10.54 -4.06
C MET A 89 4.67 -11.91 -4.52
N TYR A 90 3.48 -12.30 -4.08
CA TYR A 90 2.92 -13.62 -4.38
C TYR A 90 2.20 -13.68 -5.73
N TYR A 91 1.64 -12.55 -6.18
CA TYR A 91 0.78 -12.52 -7.35
C TYR A 91 0.72 -11.13 -7.97
N SER A 92 0.56 -11.09 -9.30
CA SER A 92 0.09 -9.93 -10.05
C SER A 92 -0.76 -10.38 -11.23
N ASP A 93 -1.85 -9.66 -11.49
CA ASP A 93 -2.60 -9.79 -12.75
C ASP A 93 -1.95 -9.01 -13.92
N GLN A 94 -0.83 -8.31 -13.65
CA GLN A 94 -0.09 -7.44 -14.56
C GLN A 94 -0.88 -6.23 -15.10
N GLU A 95 -2.06 -5.96 -14.57
CA GLU A 95 -2.96 -4.91 -15.08
C GLU A 95 -3.46 -3.98 -13.99
N SER A 96 -3.84 -4.52 -12.83
CA SER A 96 -4.57 -3.77 -11.82
C SER A 96 -4.31 -4.16 -10.39
N CYS A 97 -3.83 -5.36 -10.10
CA CYS A 97 -3.73 -5.86 -8.74
C CYS A 97 -2.46 -6.68 -8.48
N VAL A 98 -2.02 -6.63 -7.22
CA VAL A 98 -0.89 -7.40 -6.71
C VAL A 98 -1.15 -7.85 -5.29
N ILE A 99 -0.60 -9.00 -4.91
CA ILE A 99 -0.65 -9.50 -3.53
C ILE A 99 0.76 -9.46 -2.97
N ILE A 100 0.93 -8.71 -1.89
CA ILE A 100 2.24 -8.41 -1.29
C ILE A 100 2.19 -8.77 0.19
N ASP A 101 3.20 -9.46 0.68
CA ASP A 101 3.49 -9.56 2.12
C ASP A 101 4.57 -8.56 2.51
N MET A 102 4.25 -7.73 3.50
CA MET A 102 5.12 -6.67 4.01
C MET A 102 5.29 -6.76 5.52
N PRO A 103 6.45 -7.23 6.02
CA PRO A 103 6.64 -7.45 7.44
C PRO A 103 6.88 -6.17 8.28
N LEU A 104 6.53 -4.99 7.77
CA LEU A 104 6.83 -3.71 8.43
C LEU A 104 6.09 -3.56 9.76
N VAL A 105 4.84 -4.01 9.84
CA VAL A 105 3.99 -3.92 11.05
C VAL A 105 3.45 -5.29 11.49
N GLY A 106 4.24 -6.35 11.25
CA GLY A 106 3.82 -7.74 11.44
C GLY A 106 3.53 -8.42 10.10
N TYR A 107 2.99 -9.64 10.12
CA TYR A 107 2.62 -10.35 8.89
C TYR A 107 1.43 -9.67 8.24
N GLN A 108 1.64 -9.07 7.08
CA GLN A 108 0.64 -8.26 6.40
C GLN A 108 0.57 -8.66 4.93
N CYS A 109 -0.12 -9.77 4.67
CA CYS A 109 -0.45 -10.23 3.32
C CYS A 109 -1.64 -9.40 2.81
N ALA A 110 -1.37 -8.47 1.90
CA ALA A 110 -2.36 -7.48 1.48
C ALA A 110 -2.63 -7.54 -0.03
N LEU A 111 -3.90 -7.37 -0.40
CA LEU A 111 -4.31 -7.13 -1.78
C LEU A 111 -4.21 -5.65 -2.09
N TRP A 112 -3.32 -5.29 -3.01
CA TRP A 112 -3.18 -3.95 -3.53
C TRP A 112 -3.77 -3.84 -4.92
N ILE A 113 -4.38 -2.71 -5.22
CA ILE A 113 -4.89 -2.38 -6.56
C ILE A 113 -4.42 -1.01 -6.99
N THR A 114 -4.43 -0.75 -8.31
CA THR A 114 -4.31 0.61 -8.82
C THR A 114 -5.55 1.42 -8.44
N LYS A 115 -5.34 2.73 -8.18
CA LYS A 115 -6.42 3.63 -7.74
C LYS A 115 -7.58 3.70 -8.74
N GLU A 116 -7.30 3.58 -10.03
CA GLU A 116 -8.28 3.64 -11.12
C GLU A 116 -9.26 2.46 -11.10
N ARG A 117 -8.87 1.34 -10.48
CA ARG A 117 -9.63 0.09 -10.46
C ARG A 117 -10.41 -0.15 -9.18
N ARG A 118 -10.47 0.84 -8.29
CA ARG A 118 -11.17 0.78 -6.99
C ARG A 118 -12.56 0.16 -7.07
N ASP A 119 -13.36 0.59 -8.03
CA ASP A 119 -14.77 0.16 -8.16
C ASP A 119 -14.95 -0.97 -9.20
N SER A 120 -13.86 -1.48 -9.78
CA SER A 120 -13.88 -2.47 -10.86
C SER A 120 -12.76 -3.52 -10.74
N VAL A 121 -12.49 -3.95 -9.50
CA VAL A 121 -11.46 -4.94 -9.18
C VAL A 121 -11.83 -6.29 -9.78
N PRO A 122 -10.95 -6.93 -10.57
CA PRO A 122 -11.22 -8.26 -11.12
C PRO A 122 -11.47 -9.30 -10.03
N GLN A 123 -12.46 -10.16 -10.22
CA GLN A 123 -12.79 -11.24 -9.26
C GLN A 123 -11.60 -12.17 -8.98
N GLU A 124 -10.75 -12.38 -10.00
CA GLU A 124 -9.53 -13.19 -9.90
C GLU A 124 -8.59 -12.68 -8.80
N CYS A 125 -8.46 -11.36 -8.62
CA CYS A 125 -7.61 -10.78 -7.57
C CYS A 125 -8.07 -11.20 -6.17
N PHE A 126 -9.39 -11.24 -5.93
CA PHE A 126 -9.95 -11.73 -4.67
C PHE A 126 -9.78 -13.24 -4.51
N SER A 127 -9.95 -14.00 -5.59
CA SER A 127 -9.76 -15.46 -5.56
C SER A 127 -8.31 -15.85 -5.27
N GLN A 128 -7.34 -15.15 -5.86
CA GLN A 128 -5.92 -15.36 -5.58
C GLN A 128 -5.57 -14.94 -4.16
N TYR A 129 -6.12 -13.82 -3.68
CA TYR A 129 -5.95 -13.38 -2.30
C TYR A 129 -6.44 -14.45 -1.32
N ALA A 130 -7.67 -14.94 -1.51
CA ALA A 130 -8.25 -15.97 -0.65
C ALA A 130 -7.42 -17.26 -0.63
N LYS A 131 -6.82 -17.62 -1.78
CA LYS A 131 -5.97 -18.80 -1.91
C LYS A 131 -4.60 -18.64 -1.24
N ILE A 132 -4.01 -17.45 -1.30
CA ILE A 132 -2.65 -17.16 -0.84
C ILE A 132 -2.64 -16.74 0.63
N CYS A 133 -3.45 -15.73 0.97
CA CYS A 133 -3.48 -15.10 2.29
C CYS A 133 -4.59 -15.67 3.20
N GLY A 134 -5.59 -16.37 2.64
CA GLY A 134 -6.78 -16.83 3.37
C GLY A 134 -7.93 -15.81 3.34
N ASN A 135 -8.90 -15.98 4.25
CA ASN A 135 -10.00 -15.02 4.36
C ASN A 135 -9.51 -13.73 5.03
N GLY A 136 -9.50 -12.63 4.27
CA GLY A 136 -9.12 -11.31 4.79
C GLY A 136 -10.30 -10.39 5.02
N THR A 137 -10.02 -9.20 5.56
CA THR A 137 -11.01 -8.15 5.81
C THR A 137 -10.79 -6.99 4.85
N ASN A 138 -11.87 -6.32 4.45
CA ASN A 138 -11.78 -5.11 3.63
C ASN A 138 -11.42 -3.90 4.51
N ILE A 139 -10.28 -3.28 4.26
CA ILE A 139 -9.74 -2.13 5.01
C ILE A 139 -10.11 -0.76 4.42
N GLN A 140 -10.90 -0.75 3.33
CA GLN A 140 -11.37 0.45 2.64
C GLN A 140 -12.84 0.75 2.96
N VAL A 141 -13.21 0.64 4.23
CA VAL A 141 -14.58 0.90 4.70
C VAL A 141 -14.87 2.40 4.59
N LYS A 142 -15.82 2.76 3.71
CA LYS A 142 -16.15 4.17 3.38
C LYS A 142 -16.52 5.03 4.59
N GLU A 143 -17.05 4.44 5.65
CA GLU A 143 -17.44 5.17 6.86
C GLU A 143 -16.22 5.60 7.69
N THR A 144 -15.18 4.75 7.73
CA THR A 144 -13.91 4.98 8.44
C THR A 144 -12.96 5.82 7.59
N CYS A 145 -12.94 5.62 6.28
CA CYS A 145 -12.02 6.29 5.35
C CYS A 145 -12.49 7.64 4.84
N LYS A 146 -13.48 8.26 5.50
CA LYS A 146 -13.88 9.62 5.16
C LYS A 146 -12.66 10.53 5.26
N ASP A 147 -12.49 11.37 4.26
CA ASP A 147 -11.64 12.54 4.43
C ASP A 147 -12.25 13.32 5.59
N VAL A 148 -11.56 13.36 6.73
CA VAL A 148 -11.77 14.45 7.67
C VAL A 148 -11.36 15.66 6.85
N GLU A 149 -12.34 16.33 6.23
CA GLU A 149 -12.13 17.64 5.65
C GLU A 149 -11.38 18.42 6.71
N ARG A 150 -10.13 18.75 6.40
CA ARG A 150 -9.38 19.73 7.15
C ARG A 150 -10.27 20.96 7.10
N LYS A 151 -10.98 21.24 8.19
CA LYS A 151 -11.60 22.54 8.39
C LYS A 151 -10.42 23.49 8.57
N ASP A 152 -9.85 23.92 7.45
CA ASP A 152 -9.09 25.16 7.36
C ASP A 152 -10.09 26.28 7.62
N HIS A 153 -10.51 26.41 8.87
CA HIS A 153 -11.10 27.62 9.38
C HIS A 153 -9.96 28.51 9.85
N PHE A 154 -9.17 28.99 8.88
CA PHE A 154 -8.41 30.21 9.03
C PHE A 154 -9.23 31.32 8.35
N ASP A 155 -10.18 31.86 9.11
CA ASP A 155 -10.79 33.15 8.79
C ASP A 155 -9.72 34.23 8.96
N PHE A 156 -8.97 34.52 7.89
CA PHE A 156 -8.37 35.84 7.71
C PHE A 156 -9.33 36.69 6.89
N ALA A 157 -10.24 37.37 7.57
CA ALA A 157 -10.97 38.50 7.03
C ALA A 157 -11.06 39.63 8.07
N SER A 158 -10.21 40.64 7.84
CA SER A 158 -10.32 42.05 8.25
C SER A 158 -10.75 42.37 9.69
N GLN A 159 -9.79 42.77 10.51
CA GLN A 159 -10.05 43.83 11.49
C GLN A 159 -9.88 45.17 10.78
N ALA A 160 -10.90 46.00 10.94
CA ALA A 160 -10.96 47.41 10.58
C ALA A 160 -9.94 48.26 11.35
#